data_AF-A0A917E6J9-F1
#
_entry.id   AF-A0A917E6J9-F1
#
_cell.length_a   1.000
_cell.length_b   1.000
_cell.length_c   1.000
_cell.angle_alpha   90.00
_cell.angle_beta   90.00
_cell.angle_gamma   90.00
#
_symmetry.space_group_name_H-M   'P 1'
#
loop_
_entity.id
_entity.type
_entity.pdbx_description
1 polymer ?
#
loop_
_entity_poly.entity_id
_entity_poly.type
_entity_poly.pdbx_seq_one_letter_code
_entity_poly.pdbx_strand_id
1 'polypeptide(L)'
;MAEDNSKRLAIARLREREARAKVARLRRAVDTQNRRLAAERRYVVGAAMWSLAESGKADPMVAAFRRWLRQYVSRDRDRAALAGTRFDVTEADGHAS
;
A
#
# COMPACT_ATOMS: atom_id res chain seq x y z
N MET A 1 -35.19 44.56 -1.04
CA MET A 1 -33.89 44.42 -0.34
C MET A 1 -33.76 43.07 0.39
N ALA A 2 -34.61 42.77 1.39
CA ALA A 2 -34.53 41.49 2.13
C ALA A 2 -34.77 40.24 1.28
N GLU A 3 -35.74 40.30 0.36
CA GLU A 3 -36.08 39.17 -0.51
C GLU A 3 -34.98 38.86 -1.54
N ASP A 4 -34.33 39.89 -2.10
CA ASP A 4 -33.18 39.74 -3.02
C ASP A 4 -31.96 39.12 -2.32
N ASN A 5 -31.67 39.57 -1.08
CA ASN A 5 -30.60 38.98 -0.27
C ASN A 5 -30.85 37.49 0.06
N SER A 6 -32.11 37.11 0.32
CA SER A 6 -32.46 35.70 0.57
C SER A 6 -32.26 34.81 -0.65
N LYS A 7 -32.62 35.30 -1.85
CA LYS A 7 -32.39 34.61 -3.14
C LYS A 7 -30.90 34.43 -3.41
N ARG A 8 -30.10 35.49 -3.21
CA ARG A 8 -28.63 35.42 -3.35
C ARG A 8 -27.99 34.44 -2.36
N LEU A 9 -28.45 34.40 -1.11
CA LEU A 9 -27.97 33.45 -0.11
C LEU A 9 -28.32 32.00 -0.48
N ALA A 10 -29.52 31.75 -1.00
CA ALA A 10 -29.93 30.42 -1.46
C ALA A 10 -29.04 29.92 -2.61
N ILE A 11 -28.75 30.77 -3.59
CA ILE A 11 -27.85 30.45 -4.71
C ILE A 11 -26.42 30.20 -4.21
N ALA A 12 -25.92 31.00 -3.27
CA ALA A 12 -24.60 30.80 -2.69
C ALA A 12 -24.48 29.46 -1.96
N ARG A 13 -25.49 29.09 -1.16
CA ARG A 13 -25.56 27.79 -0.47
C ARG A 13 -25.64 26.61 -1.43
N LEU A 14 -26.36 26.75 -2.54
CA LEU A 14 -26.41 25.71 -3.57
C LEU A 14 -25.04 25.50 -4.22
N ARG A 15 -24.39 26.59 -4.64
CA ARG A 15 -23.03 26.55 -5.21
C ARG A 15 -22.01 25.95 -4.24
N GLU A 16 -22.13 26.27 -2.96
CA GLU A 16 -21.28 25.70 -1.92
C GLU A 16 -21.48 24.18 -1.79
N ARG A 17 -22.73 23.70 -1.79
CA ARG A 17 -23.03 22.26 -1.75
C ARG A 17 -22.48 21.54 -2.97
N GLU A 18 -22.64 22.12 -4.16
CA GLU A 18 -22.10 21.58 -5.41
C GLU A 18 -20.57 21.53 -5.39
N ALA A 19 -19.91 22.60 -4.94
CA ALA A 19 -18.46 22.65 -4.80
C ALA A 19 -17.95 21.60 -3.82
N ARG A 20 -18.59 21.46 -2.64
CA ARG A 20 -18.27 20.43 -1.64
C ARG A 20 -18.46 19.02 -2.21
N ALA A 21 -19.53 18.78 -2.95
CA ALA A 21 -19.79 17.49 -3.60
C ALA A 21 -18.71 17.18 -4.66
N LYS A 22 -18.28 18.16 -5.45
CA LYS A 22 -17.19 18.02 -6.43
C LYS A 22 -15.86 17.69 -5.74
N VAL A 23 -15.52 18.40 -4.66
CA VAL A 23 -14.30 18.13 -3.87
C VAL A 23 -14.35 16.72 -3.26
N ALA A 24 -15.49 16.29 -2.71
CA ALA A 24 -15.64 14.95 -2.16
C ALA A 24 -15.45 13.85 -3.22
N ARG A 25 -15.96 14.05 -4.45
CA ARG A 25 -15.73 13.13 -5.57
C ARG A 25 -14.26 13.07 -5.97
N LEU A 26 -13.59 14.22 -6.11
CA LEU A 26 -12.17 14.28 -6.45
C LEU A 26 -11.30 13.60 -5.39
N ARG A 27 -11.57 13.83 -4.11
CA ARG A 27 -10.86 13.15 -3.01
C ARG A 27 -10.99 11.63 -3.11
N ARG A 28 -12.21 11.11 -3.31
CA ARG A 28 -12.43 9.67 -3.49
C ARG A 28 -11.68 9.11 -4.71
N ALA A 29 -11.63 9.85 -5.81
CA ALA A 29 -10.89 9.45 -7.00
C ALA A 29 -9.37 9.36 -6.72
N VAL A 30 -8.82 10.39 -6.07
CA VAL A 30 -7.41 10.42 -5.65
C VAL A 30 -7.10 9.28 -4.68
N ASP A 31 -7.95 9.05 -3.67
CA ASP A 31 -7.76 7.95 -2.71
C ASP A 31 -7.78 6.58 -3.40
N THR A 32 -8.67 6.39 -4.38
CA THR A 32 -8.75 5.16 -5.17
C THR A 32 -7.48 4.96 -5.99
N GLN A 33 -7.00 6.02 -6.66
CA GLN A 33 -5.76 5.99 -7.43
C GLN A 33 -4.55 5.71 -6.53
N ASN A 34 -4.49 6.33 -5.35
CA ASN A 34 -3.42 6.12 -4.38
C ASN A 34 -3.40 4.67 -3.87
N ARG A 35 -4.56 4.08 -3.58
CA ARG A 35 -4.65 2.66 -3.20
C ARG A 35 -4.15 1.74 -4.32
N ARG A 36 -4.53 2.02 -5.57
CA ARG A 36 -4.05 1.28 -6.74
C ARG A 36 -2.53 1.38 -6.87
N LEU A 37 -1.98 2.60 -6.82
CA LEU A 37 -0.54 2.82 -6.90
C LEU A 37 0.22 2.15 -5.74
N ALA A 38 -0.34 2.16 -4.53
CA ALA A 38 0.26 1.47 -3.39
C ALA A 38 0.31 -0.05 -3.60
N ALA A 39 -0.75 -0.65 -4.16
CA ALA A 39 -0.77 -2.06 -4.50
C ALA A 39 0.25 -2.40 -5.60
N GLU A 40 0.31 -1.58 -6.65
CA GLU A 40 1.26 -1.74 -7.76
C GLU A 40 2.72 -1.62 -7.28
N ARG A 41 3.05 -0.65 -6.43
CA ARG A 41 4.39 -0.51 -5.85
C ARG A 41 4.78 -1.74 -5.04
N ARG A 42 3.88 -2.27 -4.20
CA ARG A 42 4.14 -3.49 -3.43
C ARG A 42 4.41 -4.67 -4.34
N TYR A 43 3.63 -4.81 -5.41
CA TYR A 43 3.83 -5.85 -6.41
C TYR A 43 5.19 -5.73 -7.11
N VAL A 44 5.52 -4.55 -7.65
CA VAL A 44 6.77 -4.33 -8.40
C VAL A 44 7.99 -4.55 -7.51
N VAL A 45 7.99 -3.97 -6.30
CA VAL A 45 9.11 -4.14 -5.35
C VAL A 45 9.25 -5.61 -4.92
N GLY A 46 8.13 -6.28 -4.62
CA GLY A 46 8.14 -7.69 -4.26
C GLY A 46 8.66 -8.58 -5.38
N ALA A 47 8.22 -8.37 -6.62
CA ALA A 47 8.69 -9.10 -7.79
C ALA A 47 10.18 -8.88 -8.03
N ALA A 48 10.67 -7.64 -7.92
CA ALA A 48 12.09 -7.34 -8.06
C ALA A 48 12.94 -8.03 -6.98
N MET A 49 12.48 -8.03 -5.72
CA MET A 49 13.15 -8.73 -4.63
C MET A 49 13.17 -10.24 -4.85
N TRP A 50 12.08 -10.80 -5.38
CA TRP A 50 12.00 -12.21 -5.73
C TRP A 50 13.01 -12.59 -6.82
N SER A 51 13.02 -11.87 -7.94
CA SER A 51 13.99 -12.09 -9.02
C SER A 51 15.44 -11.90 -8.54
N LEU A 52 15.67 -10.96 -7.63
CA LEU A 52 16.98 -10.76 -7.02
C LEU A 52 17.42 -11.98 -6.21
N ALA A 53 16.52 -12.57 -5.43
CA ALA A 53 16.79 -13.78 -4.65
C ALA A 53 17.05 -15.00 -5.55
N GLU A 54 16.30 -15.14 -6.65
CA GLU A 54 16.54 -16.20 -7.64
C GLU A 54 17.88 -16.04 -8.36
N SER A 55 18.36 -14.81 -8.54
CA SER A 55 19.65 -14.55 -9.19
C SER A 55 20.87 -14.98 -8.35
N GLY A 56 20.71 -15.17 -7.03
CA GLY A 56 21.81 -15.46 -6.09
C GLY A 56 22.83 -14.33 -5.91
N LYS A 57 22.64 -13.17 -6.54
CA LYS A 57 23.62 -12.06 -6.53
C LYS A 57 23.55 -11.18 -5.29
N ALA A 58 22.56 -11.38 -4.42
CA ALA A 58 22.34 -10.53 -3.25
C ALA A 58 21.88 -11.31 -2.01
N ASP A 59 22.49 -12.47 -1.78
CA ASP A 59 22.21 -13.31 -0.60
C ASP A 59 22.25 -12.55 0.74
N PRO A 60 23.19 -11.60 0.99
CA PRO A 60 23.15 -10.79 2.22
C PRO A 60 21.88 -9.94 2.37
N MET A 61 21.38 -9.39 1.26
CA MET A 61 20.15 -8.59 1.25
C MET A 61 18.92 -9.47 1.51
N VAL A 62 18.87 -10.64 0.86
CA VAL A 62 17.80 -11.63 1.06
C VAL A 62 17.78 -12.13 2.51
N ALA A 63 18.93 -12.43 3.09
CA ALA A 63 19.06 -12.84 4.48
C ALA A 63 18.61 -11.73 5.47
N ALA A 64 19.01 -10.48 5.23
CA ALA A 64 18.54 -9.34 6.02
C ALA A 64 17.01 -9.18 5.91
N PHE A 65 16.45 -9.35 4.72
CA PHE A 65 15.02 -9.26 4.50
C PHE A 65 14.26 -10.41 5.17
N ARG A 66 14.76 -11.65 5.15
CA ARG A 66 14.20 -12.78 5.91
C ARG A 66 14.14 -12.50 7.40
N ARG A 67 15.23 -11.95 7.97
CA ARG A 67 15.28 -11.57 9.40
C ARG A 67 14.22 -10.54 9.75
N TRP A 68 14.05 -9.54 8.88
CA TRP A 68 12.98 -8.56 9.00
C TRP A 68 11.61 -9.23 8.91
N LEU A 69 11.36 -10.10 7.91
CA LEU A 69 10.11 -10.83 7.76
C LEU A 69 9.77 -11.67 9.00
N ARG A 70 10.76 -12.32 9.64
CA ARG A 70 10.55 -13.12 10.85
C ARG A 70 9.94 -12.30 12.00
N GLN A 71 10.26 -11.01 12.09
CA GLN A 71 9.74 -10.09 13.10
C GLN A 71 8.32 -9.61 12.80
N TYR A 72 7.96 -9.42 11.53
CA TYR A 72 6.68 -8.79 11.13
C TYR A 72 5.62 -9.75 10.60
N VAL A 73 6.03 -10.92 10.10
CA VAL A 73 5.11 -11.96 9.60
C VAL A 73 4.77 -12.90 10.75
N SER A 74 3.73 -12.56 11.52
CA SER A 74 3.31 -13.34 12.69
C SER A 74 2.26 -14.40 12.38
N ARG A 75 1.45 -14.22 11.33
CA ARG A 75 0.33 -15.10 11.01
C ARG A 75 0.81 -16.41 10.37
N ASP A 76 0.31 -17.54 10.86
CA ASP A 76 0.71 -18.86 10.36
C ASP A 76 0.44 -19.04 8.86
N ARG A 77 -0.68 -18.49 8.36
CA ARG A 77 -1.00 -18.51 6.92
C ARG A 77 0.06 -17.81 6.08
N ASP A 78 0.57 -16.68 6.55
CA ASP A 78 1.57 -15.90 5.82
C ASP A 78 2.93 -16.62 5.88
N ARG A 79 3.26 -17.25 7.01
CA ARG A 79 4.45 -18.12 7.13
C ARG A 79 4.37 -19.32 6.18
N ALA A 80 3.22 -19.99 6.13
CA ALA A 80 2.99 -21.10 5.22
C ALA A 80 3.11 -20.71 3.74
N ALA A 81 2.70 -19.49 3.38
CA ALA A 81 2.86 -18.97 2.01
C ALA A 81 4.33 -18.73 1.61
N LEU A 82 5.22 -18.55 2.58
CA LEU A 82 6.66 -18.37 2.36
C LEU A 82 7.47 -19.67 2.50
N ALA A 83 6.83 -20.77 2.92
CA ALA A 83 7.49 -22.04 3.16
C ALA A 83 8.12 -22.60 1.87
N GLY A 84 9.36 -23.08 1.96
CA GLY A 84 10.11 -23.63 0.82
C GLY A 84 10.62 -22.59 -0.19
N THR A 85 10.51 -21.30 0.13
CA THR A 85 11.01 -20.21 -0.71
C THR A 85 12.34 -19.67 -0.18
N ARG A 86 13.04 -18.84 -0.96
CA ARG A 86 14.21 -18.08 -0.48
C ARG A 86 13.88 -17.11 0.65
N PHE A 87 12.60 -16.91 0.99
CA PHE A 87 12.15 -16.06 2.08
C PHE A 87 11.53 -16.83 3.24
N ASP A 88 11.73 -18.15 3.30
CA ASP A 88 11.23 -18.98 4.38
C ASP A 88 11.77 -18.50 5.73
N VAL A 89 10.86 -18.17 6.65
CA VAL A 89 11.14 -17.64 7.98
C VAL A 89 11.21 -18.73 9.05
N THR A 90 10.88 -19.98 8.71
CA THR A 90 10.89 -21.14 9.61
C THR A 90 12.26 -21.80 9.69
N GLU A 91 13.06 -21.71 8.63
CA GLU A 91 14.47 -22.10 8.68
C GLU A 91 15.22 -21.15 9.61
N ALA A 92 15.93 -21.72 10.59
CA ALA A 92 16.95 -20.98 11.33
C ALA A 92 17.96 -20.44 10.32
N ASP A 93 18.38 -19.17 10.47
CA ASP A 93 19.42 -18.61 9.63
C ASP A 93 20.66 -19.49 9.84
N GLY A 94 20.92 -20.40 8.91
CA GLY A 94 22.03 -21.33 8.99
C GLY A 94 23.32 -20.51 9.05
N HIS A 95 23.83 -20.31 10.25
CA HIS A 95 25.23 -20.00 10.45
C HIS A 95 26.00 -21.22 9.96
N ALA A 96 26.48 -21.14 8.72
CA ALA A 96 27.66 -21.87 8.32
C ALA A 96 28.78 -21.45 9.29
N SER A 97 29.04 -22.34 10.26
CA SER A 97 30.34 -22.44 10.93
C SER A 97 31.22 -23.39 10.13
#